data_AF-A0A3D2VCN8-F1
#
_entry.id   AF-A0A3D2VCN8-F1
#
_cell.length_a   1.000
_cell.length_b   1.000
_cell.length_c   1.000
_cell.angle_alpha   90.00
_cell.angle_beta   90.00
_cell.angle_gamma   90.00
#
_symmetry.space_group_name_H-M   'P 1'
#
loop_
_entity.id
_entity.type
_entity.pdbx_description
1 polymer ?
#
loop_
_entity_poly.entity_id
_entity_poly.type
_entity_poly.pdbx_seq_one_letter_code
_entity_poly.pdbx_strand_id
1 'polypeptide(L)' 'DVSSVFAPFFGIPTATLPVVGRIARMTGAKVIPVFCELSDQGRYHVTLGKPLSGFPSGDP' A
#
# COMPACT_ATOMS: atom_id res chain seq x y z
N ASP A 1 11.21 -17.89 -6.87
CA ASP A 1 11.01 -16.44 -6.97
C ASP A 1 9.51 -16.20 -6.90
N VAL A 2 8.98 -15.84 -5.73
CA VAL A 2 7.52 -15.72 -5.55
C VAL A 2 7.12 -14.32 -6.00
N SER A 3 6.44 -14.22 -7.13
CA SER A 3 5.99 -12.93 -7.69
C SER A 3 4.89 -12.26 -6.85
N SER A 4 4.24 -13.01 -5.97
CA SER A 4 3.18 -12.53 -5.06
C SER A 4 3.20 -13.28 -3.73
N VAL A 5 2.63 -12.65 -2.71
CA VAL A 5 2.33 -13.22 -1.39
C VAL A 5 0.82 -13.31 -1.21
N PHE A 6 0.31 -14.28 -0.44
CA PHE A 6 -1.12 -14.33 -0.12
C PHE A 6 -1.42 -13.54 1.15
N ALA A 7 -1.72 -12.25 0.99
CA ALA A 7 -2.12 -11.37 2.08
C ALA A 7 -3.67 -11.30 2.17
N PRO A 8 -4.25 -11.12 3.38
CA PRO A 8 -5.69 -11.00 3.53
C PRO A 8 -6.19 -9.66 2.97
N PHE A 9 -7.20 -9.70 2.10
CA PHE A 9 -7.97 -8.54 1.67
C PHE A 9 -9.44 -8.76 2.03
N PHE A 10 -9.97 -7.93 2.93
CA PHE A 10 -11.28 -8.17 3.56
C PHE A 10 -11.43 -9.58 4.16
N GLY A 11 -10.34 -10.13 4.71
CA GLY A 11 -10.31 -11.49 5.28
C GLY A 11 -10.17 -12.63 4.26
N ILE A 12 -10.16 -12.33 2.96
CA ILE A 12 -9.98 -13.33 1.90
C ILE A 12 -8.50 -13.38 1.47
N PRO A 13 -7.84 -14.56 1.49
CA PRO A 13 -6.48 -14.69 0.99
C PRO A 13 -6.38 -14.28 -0.48
N THR A 14 -5.58 -13.25 -0.77
CA THR A 14 -5.47 -12.67 -2.11
C THR A 14 -4.01 -12.58 -2.54
N ALA A 15 -3.71 -13.02 -3.76
CA ALA A 15 -2.38 -12.85 -4.35
C ALA A 15 -2.05 -11.36 -4.48
N THR A 16 -1.08 -10.91 -3.69
CA THR A 16 -0.74 -9.50 -3.48
C THR A 16 0.73 -9.27 -3.86
N LEU A 17 1.00 -8.19 -4.59
CA LEU A 17 2.35 -7.81 -4.96
C LEU A 17 3.06 -7.11 -3.80
N PRO A 18 4.18 -7.63 -3.25
CA PRO A 18 4.86 -7.02 -2.09
C PRO A 18 5.78 -5.84 -2.47
N VAL A 19 5.59 -5.26 -3.66
CA VAL A 19 6.54 -4.30 -4.29
C VAL A 19 6.75 -3.05 -3.43
N VAL A 20 5.68 -2.49 -2.85
CA VAL A 20 5.78 -1.29 -2.00
C VAL A 20 6.64 -1.57 -0.77
N GLY A 21 6.43 -2.72 -0.11
CA GLY A 21 7.23 -3.15 1.03
C GLY A 21 8.70 -3.38 0.67
N ARG A 22 8.97 -3.98 -0.49
CA ARG A 22 10.33 -4.18 -1.02
C ARG A 22 11.06 -2.86 -1.25
N ILE A 23 10.43 -1.90 -1.93
CA ILE A 23 11.02 -0.58 -2.21
C ILE A 23 11.28 0.17 -0.90
N ALA A 24 10.32 0.18 0.02
CA ALA A 24 10.47 0.84 1.31
C ALA A 24 11.63 0.25 2.12
N ARG A 25 11.77 -1.09 2.15
CA ARG A 25 12.90 -1.77 2.81
C ARG A 25 14.25 -1.42 2.19
N MET A 26 14.33 -1.36 0.86
CA MET A 26 15.57 -1.05 0.14
C MET A 26 16.02 0.40 0.32
N THR A 27 15.09 1.33 0.54
CA THR A 27 15.36 2.78 0.52
C THR A 27 15.25 3.46 1.88
N GLY A 28 14.59 2.84 2.86
CA GLY A 28 14.23 3.47 4.12
C GLY A 28 13.13 4.54 3.97
N ALA A 29 12.44 4.61 2.83
CA ALA A 29 11.43 5.62 2.57
C ALA A 29 10.17 5.43 3.43
N LYS A 30 9.57 6.55 3.84
CA LYS A 30 8.23 6.56 4.45
C LYS A 30 7.18 6.24 3.39
N VAL A 31 6.21 5.38 3.72
CA VAL A 31 5.08 5.05 2.83
C VAL A 31 3.85 5.83 3.27
N ILE A 32 3.31 6.64 2.37
CA ILE A 32 2.13 7.49 2.60
C ILE A 32 0.94 6.90 1.83
N PRO A 33 -0.16 6.54 2.50
CA PRO A 33 -1.41 6.16 1.83
C PRO A 33 -1.97 7.35 1.06
N VAL A 34 -2.41 7.12 -0.18
CA VAL A 34 -3.04 8.14 -1.03
C VAL A 34 -4.37 7.60 -1.51
N PHE A 35 -5.42 8.39 -1.33
CA PHE A 35 -6.77 8.08 -1.80
C PHE A 35 -7.19 9.16 -2.80
N CYS A 36 -7.70 8.73 -3.96
CA CYS A 36 -8.13 9.61 -5.03
C CYS A 36 -9.61 9.33 -5.34
N GLU A 37 -10.44 10.34 -5.20
CA GLU A 37 -11.88 10.25 -5.41
C GLU A 37 -12.30 11.27 -6.47
N LEU A 38 -13.15 10.87 -7.42
CA LEU A 38 -13.76 11.81 -8.35
C LEU A 38 -15.05 12.34 -7.71
N SER A 39 -15.10 13.64 -7.43
CA SER A 39 -16.31 14.29 -6.94
C SER A 39 -17.38 14.39 -8.03
N ASP A 40 -18.63 14.58 -7.59
CA ASP A 40 -19.79 14.78 -8.48
C ASP A 40 -19.64 15.99 -9.43
N GLN A 41 -18.75 16.92 -9.11
CA GLN A 41 -18.42 18.08 -9.94
C GLN A 41 -17.28 17.80 -10.95
N GLY A 42 -16.83 16.54 -11.07
CA GLY A 42 -15.76 16.14 -11.98
C GLY A 42 -14.36 16.57 -11.51
N ARG A 43 -14.18 16.92 -10.24
CA ARG A 43 -12.88 17.26 -9.66
C ARG A 43 -12.33 16.11 -8.83
N TYR A 44 -11.02 15.85 -8.92
CA TYR A 44 -10.37 14.89 -8.04
C TYR A 44 -10.15 15.48 -6.64
N HIS A 45 -10.59 14.77 -5.62
CA HIS A 45 -10.16 14.96 -4.25
C HIS A 45 -9.07 13.94 -3.93
N VAL A 46 -7.89 14.45 -3.55
CA VAL A 46 -6.73 13.62 -3.22
C VAL A 46 -6.43 13.80 -1.74
N THR A 47 -6.49 12.71 -0.99
CA THR A 47 -6.18 12.68 0.44
C THR A 47 -4.86 11.96 0.66
N LEU A 48 -3.91 12.64 1.31
CA LEU A 48 -2.66 12.06 1.77
C LEU A 48 -2.77 11.72 3.25
N GLY A 49 -2.58 10.44 3.58
CA GLY A 49 -2.59 9.96 4.96
C GLY A 49 -1.32 10.33 5.73
N LYS A 50 -1.25 9.89 6.99
CA LYS A 50 0.00 9.85 7.74
C LYS A 50 0.89 8.71 7.22
N PRO A 51 2.22 8.78 7.40
CA PRO A 51 3.09 7.63 7.16
C PRO A 51 2.58 6.38 7.86
N LEU A 52 2.60 5.24 7.18
CA LEU A 52 2.30 3.96 7.79
C LEU A 52 3.33 3.65 8.88
N SER A 53 2.85 3.47 10.11
CA SER A 53 3.71 3.12 11.25
C SER A 53 4.15 1.67 11.14
N GLY A 54 5.43 1.39 11.37
CA GLY A 54 5.99 0.03 11.34
C GLY A 54 5.97 -0.63 9.96
N PHE A 55 5.81 0.13 8.87
CA PHE A 55 5.85 -0.40 7.51
C PHE A 55 7.24 -0.22 6.87
N PRO A 56 7.79 -1.24 6.18
CA PRO A 56 7.24 -2.59 6.00
C PRO A 56 7.36 -3.43 7.28
N SER A 57 6.39 -4.32 7.53
CA SER A 57 6.29 -5.11 8.77
C SER A 57 7.34 -6.21 8.93
N GLY A 58 8.00 -6.62 7.83
CA GLY A 58 8.95 -7.73 7.86
C GLY A 58 8.33 -9.10 7.62
N ASP A 59 7.00 -9.18 7.50
CA ASP A 59 6.31 -10.42 7.19
C ASP A 59 6.73 -10.99 5.82
N PRO A 60 6.76 -12.32 5.67
CA PRO A 60 7.10 -13.00 4.42
C PRO A 60 6.21 -12.60 3.24
#